data_AF-A0A840YBA9-F1
#
_entry.id   AF-A0A840YBA9-F1
#
_cell.length_a   1.000
_cell.length_b   1.000
_cell.length_c   1.000
_cell.angle_alpha   90.00
_cell.angle_beta   90.00
_cell.angle_gamma   90.00
#
_symmetry.space_group_name_H-M   'P 1'
#
loop_
_entity.id
_entity.type
_entity.pdbx_description
1 polymer ?
#
loop_
_entity_poly.entity_id
_entity_poly.type
_entity_poly.pdbx_seq_one_letter_code
_entity_poly.pdbx_strand_id
1 'polypeptide(L)'
;MAEAEAKLAPASTADFRTQLTACLTLVAPTGMTPEDRTEWLRAAWGALKDIPPDLLEAGCELARETCDHPSKIVPAIIKATDQVWRKRKGDRARVLATLALPAEEPVTVDPDELCTPEQAAAIIAELGLKMDDAPARQRAHKGPPTAPTREWYIARGVDPADIPNSAPVEQAA
;
A
#
# COMPACT_ATOMS: atom_id res chain seq x y z
N MET A 1 6.61 0.97 10.08
CA MET A 1 5.63 2.01 10.46
C MET A 1 6.06 3.38 9.95
N ALA A 2 7.22 3.90 10.34
CA ALA A 2 7.70 5.23 9.95
C ALA A 2 7.70 5.51 8.42
N GLU A 3 8.13 4.56 7.59
CA GLU A 3 8.13 4.74 6.13
C GLU A 3 6.72 4.80 5.53
N ALA A 4 5.77 4.03 6.08
CA ALA A 4 4.38 4.05 5.64
C ALA A 4 3.68 5.35 6.07
N GLU A 5 4.02 5.89 7.25
CA GLU A 5 3.52 7.19 7.71
C GLU A 5 4.08 8.35 6.88
N ALA A 6 5.36 8.28 6.50
CA ALA A 6 5.97 9.28 5.61
C ALA A 6 5.25 9.34 4.25
N LYS A 7 4.79 8.21 3.71
CA LYS A 7 4.00 8.13 2.46
C LYS A 7 2.56 8.67 2.59
N LEU A 8 2.13 9.00 3.81
CA LEU A 8 0.82 9.60 4.10
C LEU A 8 0.95 11.06 4.53
N ALA A 9 2.17 11.55 4.75
CA ALA A 9 2.42 12.94 5.04
C ALA A 9 2.05 13.79 3.81
N PRO A 10 1.42 14.96 4.02
CA PRO A 10 1.15 15.88 2.93
C PRO A 10 2.43 16.31 2.21
N ALA A 11 2.32 16.60 0.91
CA ALA A 11 3.42 17.12 0.11
C ALA A 11 3.99 18.41 0.70
N SER A 12 5.29 18.63 0.52
CA SER A 12 5.91 19.88 0.95
C SER A 12 5.49 21.04 0.05
N THR A 13 5.59 22.27 0.57
CA THR A 13 5.35 23.48 -0.22
C THR A 13 6.26 23.56 -1.45
N ALA A 14 7.48 23.02 -1.35
CA ALA A 14 8.44 23.01 -2.45
C ALA A 14 8.01 22.06 -3.57
N ASP A 15 7.56 20.85 -3.24
CA ASP A 15 7.07 19.86 -4.23
C ASP A 15 5.89 20.44 -5.00
N PHE A 16 4.98 21.06 -4.27
CA PHE A 16 3.75 21.60 -4.82
C PHE A 16 3.98 22.81 -5.71
N ARG A 17 4.86 23.72 -5.27
CA ARG A 17 5.28 24.85 -6.10
C ARG A 17 5.92 24.34 -7.38
N THR A 18 6.80 23.35 -7.29
CA THR A 18 7.49 22.78 -8.45
C THR A 18 6.51 22.15 -9.44
N GLN A 19 5.66 21.24 -8.96
CA GLN A 19 4.74 20.49 -9.80
C GLN A 19 3.65 21.37 -10.42
N LEU A 20 2.99 22.22 -9.63
CA LEU A 20 1.91 23.07 -10.14
C LEU A 20 2.41 24.20 -11.04
N THR A 21 3.58 24.76 -10.76
CA THR A 21 4.17 25.75 -11.68
C THR A 21 4.43 25.12 -13.04
N ALA A 22 4.94 23.88 -13.08
CA ALA A 22 5.15 23.16 -14.34
C ALA A 22 3.82 22.94 -15.09
N CYS A 23 2.77 22.45 -14.41
CA CYS A 23 1.45 22.27 -15.01
C CYS A 23 0.88 23.60 -15.54
N LEU A 24 0.95 24.67 -14.75
CA LEU A 24 0.43 25.98 -15.13
C LEU A 24 1.20 26.56 -16.33
N THR A 25 2.52 26.37 -16.38
CA THR A 25 3.35 26.89 -17.48
C THR A 25 2.95 26.32 -18.84
N LEU A 26 2.46 25.09 -18.90
CA LEU A 26 2.04 24.46 -20.15
C LEU A 26 0.72 25.00 -20.71
N VAL A 27 -0.18 25.46 -19.83
CA VAL A 27 -1.55 25.84 -20.21
C VAL A 27 -1.90 27.28 -19.89
N ALA A 28 -0.95 28.07 -19.36
CA ALA A 28 -1.19 29.45 -18.98
C ALA A 28 -1.61 30.28 -20.22
N PRO A 29 -2.79 30.91 -20.21
CA PRO A 29 -3.21 31.75 -21.32
C PRO A 29 -2.37 33.01 -21.41
N THR A 30 -2.24 33.56 -22.61
CA THR A 30 -1.42 34.75 -22.91
C THR A 30 -1.83 36.00 -22.12
N GLY A 31 -3.09 36.06 -21.66
CA GLY A 31 -3.61 37.16 -20.84
C GLY A 31 -3.47 36.98 -19.32
N MET A 32 -2.90 35.87 -18.83
CA MET A 32 -2.78 35.62 -17.39
C MET A 32 -1.62 36.42 -16.81
N THR A 33 -1.93 37.38 -15.92
CA THR A 33 -0.93 38.21 -15.26
C THR A 33 -0.12 37.41 -14.22
N PRO A 34 1.08 37.87 -13.82
CA PRO A 34 1.82 37.26 -12.70
C PRO A 34 1.02 37.18 -11.39
N GLU A 35 0.18 38.18 -11.14
CA GLU A 35 -0.71 38.25 -9.99
C GLU A 35 -1.79 37.16 -10.07
N ASP A 36 -2.42 36.98 -11.23
CA ASP A 36 -3.40 35.92 -11.47
C ASP A 36 -2.78 34.53 -11.28
N ARG A 37 -1.54 34.32 -11.74
CA ARG A 37 -0.81 33.07 -11.52
C ARG A 37 -0.58 32.79 -10.06
N THR A 38 -0.19 33.82 -9.30
CA THR A 38 0.06 33.70 -7.86
C THR A 38 -1.23 33.37 -7.10
N GLU A 39 -2.33 34.03 -7.45
CA GLU A 39 -3.63 33.78 -6.83
C GLU A 39 -4.16 32.39 -7.19
N TRP A 40 -3.99 31.98 -8.44
CA TRP A 40 -4.32 30.62 -8.87
C TRP A 40 -3.51 29.56 -8.10
N LEU A 41 -2.20 29.76 -7.95
CA LEU A 41 -1.33 28.83 -7.19
C LEU A 41 -1.73 28.76 -5.72
N ARG A 42 -2.11 29.89 -5.10
CA ARG A 42 -2.61 29.94 -3.73
C ARG A 42 -3.93 29.18 -3.58
N ALA A 43 -4.86 29.35 -4.51
CA ALA A 43 -6.13 28.63 -4.52
C ALA A 43 -5.93 27.12 -4.72
N ALA A 44 -5.07 26.74 -5.67
CA ALA A 44 -4.71 25.35 -5.93
C ALA A 44 -4.02 24.69 -4.73
N TRP A 45 -3.15 25.43 -4.03
CA TRP A 45 -2.57 25.00 -2.75
C TRP A 45 -3.65 24.68 -1.72
N GLY A 46 -4.61 25.59 -1.50
CA GLY A 46 -5.70 25.36 -0.57
C GLY A 46 -6.50 24.08 -0.87
N ALA A 47 -6.67 23.75 -2.15
CA ALA A 47 -7.43 22.57 -2.58
C ALA A 47 -6.68 21.25 -2.43
N LEU A 48 -5.36 21.21 -2.65
CA LEU A 48 -4.59 19.95 -2.66
C LEU A 48 -3.64 19.81 -1.46
N LYS A 49 -3.65 20.73 -0.49
CA LYS A 49 -2.69 20.78 0.64
C LYS A 49 -2.55 19.49 1.45
N ASP A 50 -3.55 18.62 1.43
CA ASP A 50 -3.55 17.37 2.21
C ASP A 50 -3.07 16.16 1.38
N ILE A 51 -2.76 16.35 0.09
CA ILE A 51 -2.37 15.26 -0.80
C ILE A 51 -0.89 14.90 -0.57
N PRO A 52 -0.55 13.61 -0.41
CA PRO A 52 0.83 13.14 -0.35
C PRO A 52 1.64 13.42 -1.63
N PRO A 53 2.98 13.53 -1.53
CA PRO A 53 3.83 13.93 -2.66
C PRO A 53 3.75 12.98 -3.86
N ASP A 54 3.67 11.67 -3.63
CA ASP A 54 3.59 10.67 -4.70
C ASP A 54 2.26 10.75 -5.47
N LEU A 55 1.16 11.01 -4.78
CA LEU A 55 -0.14 11.23 -5.41
C LEU A 55 -0.19 12.57 -6.14
N LEU A 56 0.40 13.61 -5.57
CA LEU A 56 0.50 14.92 -6.20
C LEU A 56 1.28 14.84 -7.52
N GLU A 57 2.42 14.15 -7.51
CA GLU A 57 3.25 13.92 -8.70
C GLU A 57 2.47 13.19 -9.80
N ALA A 58 1.86 12.05 -9.48
CA ALA A 58 1.06 11.27 -10.44
C ALA A 58 -0.14 12.06 -11.00
N GLY A 59 -0.83 12.82 -10.14
CA GLY A 59 -1.93 13.67 -10.58
C GLY A 59 -1.46 14.81 -11.48
N CYS A 60 -0.32 15.42 -11.17
CA CYS A 60 0.27 16.48 -11.98
C CYS A 60 0.76 15.96 -13.33
N GLU A 61 1.34 14.76 -13.38
CA GLU A 61 1.72 14.09 -14.63
C GLU A 61 0.51 13.93 -15.55
N LEU A 62 -0.58 13.33 -15.06
CA LEU A 62 -1.81 13.20 -15.84
C LEU A 62 -2.37 14.56 -16.29
N ALA A 63 -2.33 15.57 -15.41
CA ALA A 63 -2.82 16.90 -15.75
C ALA A 63 -2.00 17.53 -16.89
N ARG A 64 -0.69 17.32 -16.94
CA ARG A 64 0.16 17.83 -18.05
C ARG A 64 -0.16 17.16 -19.38
N GLU A 65 -0.59 15.90 -19.36
CA GLU A 65 -0.94 15.15 -20.57
C GLU A 65 -2.34 15.51 -21.11
N THR A 66 -3.27 15.90 -20.24
CA THR A 66 -4.71 15.93 -20.58
C THR A 66 -5.35 17.31 -20.48
N CYS A 67 -4.81 18.22 -19.68
CA CYS A 67 -5.41 19.53 -19.48
C CYS A 67 -4.94 20.52 -20.56
N ASP A 68 -5.89 21.32 -21.05
CA ASP A 68 -5.69 22.41 -22.00
C ASP A 68 -5.91 23.81 -21.38
N HIS A 69 -6.29 23.85 -20.10
CA HIS A 69 -6.68 25.09 -19.42
C HIS A 69 -6.40 25.03 -17.91
N PRO A 70 -5.96 26.12 -17.25
CA PRO A 70 -5.62 26.12 -15.82
C PRO A 70 -6.76 25.66 -14.91
N SER A 71 -8.02 25.99 -15.26
CA SER A 71 -9.20 25.58 -14.47
C SER A 71 -9.44 24.07 -14.45
N LYS A 72 -8.85 23.29 -15.38
CA LYS A 72 -9.01 21.83 -15.46
C LYS A 72 -7.94 21.07 -14.66
N ILE A 73 -6.80 21.69 -14.35
CA ILE A 73 -5.66 21.03 -13.66
C ILE A 73 -6.09 20.46 -12.31
N VAL A 74 -6.61 21.30 -11.40
CA VAL A 74 -6.95 20.88 -10.03
C VAL A 74 -8.04 19.79 -10.02
N PRO A 75 -9.15 19.92 -10.77
CA PRO A 75 -10.13 18.83 -10.90
C PRO A 75 -9.54 17.53 -11.45
N ALA A 76 -8.63 17.60 -12.43
CA ALA A 76 -7.98 16.41 -12.98
C ALA A 76 -7.11 15.70 -11.94
N ILE A 77 -6.30 16.46 -11.18
CA ILE A 77 -5.47 15.91 -10.08
C ILE A 77 -6.34 15.23 -9.02
N ILE A 78 -7.43 15.88 -8.58
CA ILE A 78 -8.34 15.31 -7.57
C ILE A 78 -8.97 14.04 -8.12
N LYS A 79 -9.49 14.07 -9.35
CA LYS A 79 -10.14 12.91 -9.96
C LYS A 79 -9.19 11.72 -10.09
N ALA A 80 -7.92 11.97 -10.42
CA ALA A 80 -6.90 10.92 -10.56
C ALA A 80 -6.51 10.30 -9.21
N THR A 81 -6.51 11.09 -8.14
CA THR A 81 -5.93 10.69 -6.86
C THR A 81 -6.97 10.32 -5.79
N ASP A 82 -8.22 10.76 -5.91
CA ASP A 82 -9.24 10.67 -4.85
C ASP A 82 -9.46 9.23 -4.36
N GLN A 83 -9.61 8.27 -5.28
CA GLN A 83 -9.88 6.88 -4.89
C GLN A 83 -8.73 6.28 -4.07
N VAL A 84 -7.50 6.49 -4.54
CA VAL A 84 -6.30 5.98 -3.84
C VAL A 84 -6.13 6.70 -2.51
N TRP A 85 -6.36 8.02 -2.48
CA TRP A 85 -6.21 8.81 -1.27
C TRP A 85 -7.22 8.45 -0.19
N ARG A 86 -8.49 8.29 -0.57
CA ARG A 86 -9.55 7.83 0.34
C ARG A 86 -9.26 6.45 0.90
N LYS A 87 -8.77 5.53 0.07
CA LYS A 87 -8.35 4.20 0.52
C LYS A 87 -7.23 4.29 1.56
N ARG A 88 -6.17 5.05 1.27
CA ARG A 88 -5.05 5.28 2.20
C ARG A 88 -5.50 5.85 3.54
N LYS A 89 -6.41 6.83 3.53
CA LYS A 89 -7.00 7.40 4.76
C LYS A 89 -7.78 6.35 5.54
N GLY A 90 -8.60 5.53 4.87
CA GLY A 90 -9.37 4.46 5.50
C GLY A 90 -8.48 3.37 6.10
N ASP A 91 -7.44 2.96 5.38
CA ASP A 91 -6.47 1.96 5.85
C ASP A 91 -5.72 2.47 7.09
N ARG A 92 -5.27 3.73 7.08
CA ARG A 92 -4.64 4.37 8.24
C ARG A 92 -5.58 4.39 9.45
N ALA A 93 -6.83 4.81 9.26
CA ALA A 93 -7.80 4.86 10.34
C ALA A 93 -8.06 3.47 10.93
N ARG A 94 -8.12 2.43 10.08
CA ARG A 94 -8.30 1.04 10.53
C ARG A 94 -7.11 0.55 11.34
N VAL A 95 -5.89 0.78 10.86
CA VAL A 95 -4.66 0.40 11.59
C VAL A 95 -4.59 1.11 12.94
N LEU A 96 -4.86 2.41 12.99
CA LEU A 96 -4.89 3.16 14.25
C LEU A 96 -5.97 2.64 15.20
N ALA A 97 -7.16 2.29 14.69
CA ALA A 97 -8.21 1.70 15.50
C ALA A 97 -7.80 0.33 16.07
N THR A 98 -7.14 -0.52 15.26
CA THR A 98 -6.61 -1.81 15.73
C THR A 98 -5.52 -1.63 16.79
N LEU A 99 -4.63 -0.66 16.63
CA LEU A 99 -3.57 -0.37 17.61
C LEU A 99 -4.10 0.26 18.91
N ALA A 100 -5.26 0.90 18.85
CA ALA A 100 -5.92 1.48 20.03
C ALA A 100 -6.71 0.44 20.83
N LEU A 101 -6.97 -0.75 20.28
CA LEU A 101 -7.55 -1.83 21.05
C LEU A 101 -6.56 -2.21 22.18
N PRO A 102 -7.06 -2.43 23.40
CA PRO A 102 -6.21 -2.97 24.45
C PRO A 102 -5.64 -4.29 23.93
N ALA A 103 -4.34 -4.50 24.15
CA ALA A 103 -3.75 -5.80 23.91
C ALA A 103 -4.54 -6.79 24.77
N GLU A 104 -5.33 -7.65 24.13
CA GLU A 104 -5.92 -8.78 24.83
C GLU A 104 -4.74 -9.56 25.43
N GLU A 105 -4.78 -9.76 26.74
CA GLU A 105 -3.84 -10.68 27.36
C GLU A 105 -3.99 -12.02 26.64
N PRO A 106 -2.88 -12.66 26.22
CA PRO A 106 -2.98 -13.96 25.59
C PRO A 106 -3.76 -14.86 26.53
N VAL A 107 -4.91 -15.36 26.08
CA VAL A 107 -5.69 -16.32 26.86
C VAL A 107 -4.79 -17.54 27.06
N THR A 108 -4.24 -17.67 28.27
CA THR A 108 -3.56 -18.88 28.69
C THR A 108 -4.64 -19.93 28.86
N VAL A 109 -4.91 -20.69 27.81
CA VAL A 109 -5.76 -21.87 27.92
C VAL A 109 -4.96 -22.90 28.71
N ASP A 110 -5.50 -23.33 29.83
CA ASP A 110 -4.88 -24.41 30.62
C ASP A 110 -4.79 -25.65 29.71
N PRO A 111 -3.60 -26.26 29.54
CA PRO A 111 -3.45 -27.48 28.75
C PRO A 111 -4.41 -28.61 29.18
N ASP A 112 -4.80 -28.65 30.45
CA ASP A 112 -5.73 -29.65 30.98
C ASP A 112 -7.21 -29.33 30.64
N GLU A 113 -7.51 -28.09 30.24
CA GLU A 113 -8.83 -27.68 29.70
C GLU A 113 -8.95 -27.88 28.19
N LEU A 114 -7.84 -28.19 27.50
CA LEU A 114 -7.88 -28.53 26.08
C LEU A 114 -8.56 -29.88 25.88
N CYS A 115 -9.48 -29.94 24.92
CA CYS A 115 -10.04 -31.22 24.51
C CYS A 115 -8.92 -32.15 24.03
N THR A 116 -8.89 -33.37 24.55
CA THR A 116 -8.01 -34.42 24.04
C THR A 116 -8.37 -34.76 22.59
N PRO A 117 -7.44 -35.33 21.80
CA PRO A 117 -7.73 -35.75 20.42
C PRO A 117 -8.94 -36.68 20.30
N GLU A 118 -9.16 -37.54 21.31
CA GLU A 118 -10.30 -38.46 21.36
C GLU A 118 -11.62 -37.72 21.64
N GLN A 119 -11.63 -36.76 22.56
CA GLN A 119 -12.79 -35.92 22.83
C GLN A 119 -13.14 -35.05 21.63
N ALA A 120 -12.13 -34.52 20.93
CA ALA A 120 -12.33 -33.76 19.70
C ALA A 120 -12.99 -34.64 18.61
N ALA A 121 -12.51 -35.88 18.42
CA ALA A 121 -13.11 -36.82 17.47
C ALA A 121 -14.58 -37.15 17.83
N ALA A 122 -14.90 -37.30 19.11
CA ALA A 122 -16.26 -37.53 19.59
C ALA A 122 -17.18 -36.33 19.32
N ILE A 123 -16.72 -35.11 19.62
CA ILE A 123 -17.47 -33.87 19.35
C ILE A 123 -17.72 -33.70 17.85
N ILE A 124 -16.71 -33.97 17.02
CA ILE A 124 -16.82 -33.89 15.55
C ILE A 124 -17.86 -34.89 15.03
N ALA A 125 -17.84 -36.12 15.53
CA ALA A 125 -18.82 -37.15 15.18
C ALA A 125 -20.25 -36.78 15.63
N GLU A 126 -20.40 -36.24 16.85
CA GLU A 126 -21.68 -35.78 17.39
C GLU A 126 -22.29 -34.64 16.57
N LEU A 127 -21.47 -33.68 16.15
CA LEU A 127 -21.90 -32.54 15.33
C LEU A 127 -22.15 -32.92 13.85
N GLY A 128 -21.94 -34.18 13.48
CA GLY A 128 -22.06 -34.64 12.09
C GLY A 128 -21.06 -33.96 11.14
N LEU A 129 -20.01 -33.36 11.70
CA LEU A 129 -18.91 -32.79 10.95
C LEU A 129 -18.06 -33.96 10.46
N LYS A 130 -17.86 -34.07 9.16
CA LYS A 130 -16.91 -35.03 8.63
C LYS A 130 -15.52 -34.48 8.96
N MET A 131 -14.72 -35.22 9.73
CA MET A 131 -13.28 -35.16 9.53
C MET A 131 -13.05 -35.73 8.14
N ASP A 132 -13.18 -34.90 7.11
CA ASP A 132 -12.53 -35.23 5.86
C ASP A 132 -11.09 -35.54 6.24
N ASP A 133 -10.61 -36.74 5.88
CA ASP A 133 -9.20 -37.11 6.03
C ASP A 133 -8.41 -35.89 5.58
N ALA A 134 -7.79 -35.18 6.55
CA ALA A 134 -7.21 -33.88 6.28
C ALA A 134 -6.33 -34.07 5.05
N PRO A 135 -6.63 -33.44 3.89
CA PRO A 135 -5.95 -33.77 2.66
C PRO A 135 -4.48 -33.54 2.95
N ALA A 136 -3.72 -34.64 3.02
CA ALA A 136 -2.39 -34.73 3.61
C ALA A 136 -1.63 -33.45 3.31
N ARG A 137 -1.64 -32.51 4.27
CA ARG A 137 -1.37 -31.07 4.08
C ARG A 137 -0.98 -30.76 2.65
N GLN A 138 -1.94 -30.54 1.74
CA GLN A 138 -1.61 -29.99 0.43
C GLN A 138 -1.03 -28.61 0.70
N ARG A 139 0.30 -28.60 0.90
CA ARG A 139 1.15 -27.42 0.99
C ARG A 139 1.17 -26.81 -0.39
N ALA A 140 0.05 -26.20 -0.80
CA ALA A 140 0.05 -25.24 -1.89
C ALA A 140 0.49 -23.89 -1.31
N HIS A 141 1.70 -23.84 -0.74
CA HIS A 141 2.42 -22.58 -0.73
C HIS A 141 2.71 -22.25 -2.21
N LYS A 142 1.87 -21.42 -2.83
CA LYS A 142 2.13 -20.82 -4.15
C LYS A 142 3.24 -19.75 -4.08
N GLY A 143 4.07 -19.79 -3.04
CA GLY A 143 5.15 -18.85 -2.79
C GLY A 143 6.49 -19.57 -2.74
N PRO A 144 7.59 -18.81 -2.76
CA PRO A 144 8.91 -19.34 -2.46
C PRO A 144 8.91 -20.00 -1.08
N PRO A 145 9.72 -21.05 -0.86
CA PRO A 145 9.93 -21.60 0.47
C PRO A 145 10.43 -20.50 1.41
N THR A 146 10.26 -20.67 2.72
CA THR A 146 10.59 -19.66 3.75
C THR A 146 12.07 -19.22 3.72
N ALA A 147 12.94 -19.97 3.03
CA ALA A 147 14.30 -19.56 2.65
C ALA A 147 14.68 -20.21 1.29
N PRO A 148 14.40 -19.58 0.15
CA PRO A 148 14.74 -20.14 -1.16
C PRO A 148 16.24 -20.00 -1.41
N THR A 149 16.87 -21.10 -1.81
CA THR A 149 18.27 -21.09 -2.24
C THR A 149 18.40 -20.37 -3.58
N ARG A 150 19.62 -19.94 -3.92
CA ARG A 150 19.92 -19.33 -5.22
C ARG A 150 19.50 -20.24 -6.38
N GLU A 151 19.70 -21.54 -6.22
CA GLU A 151 19.37 -22.57 -7.21
C GLU A 151 17.86 -22.67 -7.45
N TRP A 152 17.03 -22.47 -6.41
CA TRP A 152 15.57 -22.48 -6.52
C TRP A 152 15.04 -21.37 -7.46
N TYR A 153 15.69 -20.20 -7.47
CA TYR A 153 15.37 -19.07 -8.34
C TYR A 153 15.83 -19.31 -9.78
N ILE A 154 17.05 -19.82 -9.96
CA ILE A 154 17.60 -20.16 -11.29
C ILE A 154 16.72 -21.22 -11.98
N ALA A 155 16.29 -22.24 -11.25
CA ALA A 155 15.40 -23.29 -11.76
C ALA A 155 14.02 -22.76 -12.22
N ARG A 156 13.64 -21.54 -11.83
CA ARG A 156 12.38 -20.88 -12.23
C ARG A 156 12.58 -19.75 -13.23
N GLY A 157 13.78 -19.63 -13.81
CA GLY A 157 14.08 -18.67 -14.87
C GLY A 157 14.34 -17.25 -14.39
N VAL A 158 14.66 -17.06 -13.10
CA VAL A 158 15.14 -15.78 -12.58
C VAL A 158 16.62 -15.64 -12.92
N ASP A 159 17.01 -14.51 -13.49
CA ASP A 159 18.41 -14.23 -13.83
C ASP A 159 19.28 -14.21 -12.56
N PRO A 160 20.42 -14.92 -12.52
CA PRO A 160 21.35 -14.90 -11.41
C PRO A 160 21.80 -13.52 -10.94
N ALA A 161 21.77 -12.51 -11.82
CA ALA A 161 22.12 -11.11 -11.52
C ALA A 161 21.03 -10.40 -10.68
N ASP A 162 19.78 -10.85 -10.78
CA ASP A 162 18.62 -10.26 -10.11
C ASP A 162 18.31 -10.91 -8.75
N ILE A 163 19.09 -11.94 -8.34
CA ILE A 163 18.89 -12.65 -7.07
C ILE A 163 19.59 -11.88 -5.94
N PRO A 164 18.89 -11.50 -4.85
CA PRO A 164 19.50 -10.80 -3.73
C PRO A 164 20.58 -11.66 -3.05
N ASN A 165 21.73 -11.05 -2.73
CA ASN A 165 22.92 -11.70 -2.15
C ASN A 165 22.71 -12.36 -0.76
N SER A 166 21.51 -12.25 -0.20
CA SER A 166 21.11 -12.80 1.09
C SER A 166 20.46 -14.18 1.01
N ALA A 167 20.33 -14.79 -0.17
CA ALA A 167 19.89 -16.18 -0.29
C ALA A 167 20.97 -17.11 0.30
N PRO A 168 20.62 -18.02 1.23
CA PRO A 168 21.59 -18.93 1.83
C PRO A 168 22.24 -19.80 0.73
N VAL A 169 23.56 -19.76 0.67
CA VAL A 169 24.36 -20.65 -0.18
C VAL A 169 24.40 -21.99 0.54
N GLU A 170 23.80 -23.01 -0.07
CA GLU A 170 23.84 -24.38 0.40
C GLU A 170 25.30 -24.85 0.36
N GLN A 171 26.01 -24.74 1.49
CA GLN A 171 27.33 -25.34 1.61
C GLN A 171 27.13 -26.84 1.74
N ALA A 172 27.43 -27.55 0.65
CA ALA A 172 27.43 -29.00 0.61
C ALA A 172 28.49 -29.57 1.58
N ALA A 173 28.05 -30.45 2.48
CA ALA A 173 28.87 -31.42 3.19
C ALA A 173 28.11 -32.75 3.23
#